data_AF-A0AAN2UH25-F1
#
_entry.id   AF-A0AAN2UH25-F1
#
_cell.length_a   1.000
_cell.length_b   1.000
_cell.length_c   1.000
_cell.angle_alpha   90.00
_cell.angle_beta   90.00
_cell.angle_gamma   90.00
#
_symmetry.space_group_name_H-M   'P 1'
#
loop_
_entity.id
_entity.type
_entity.pdbx_description
1 polymer ?
#
loop_
_entity_poly.entity_id
_entity_poly.type
_entity_poly.pdbx_seq_one_letter_code
_entity_poly.pdbx_strand_id
1 'polypeptide(L)'
;MEKIKQNKIWITIVVIGIIVIGILLAMLHQQKQNSPEAQSSSFASSAKASSASTSVQDKNNEKAYAKKAAKMSGHVLEINGKEYFTSWTKADFQKWANSYMSMNLDDRHKDGVKESFGTSTTIENSDTQMLYPLDNWAKEIQDKGTPSNYFNTVKEFNKQYPGVNPDDIKK
;
A
#
# COMPACT_ATOMS: atom_id res chain seq x y z
N MET A 1 31.54 -38.14 71.94
CA MET A 1 31.96 -37.34 70.77
C MET A 1 31.02 -37.49 69.55
N GLU A 2 29.77 -37.94 69.71
CA GLU A 2 28.88 -38.17 68.56
C GLU A 2 28.10 -36.92 68.11
N LYS A 3 27.69 -36.03 69.03
CA LYS A 3 26.93 -34.82 68.71
C LYS A 3 27.67 -33.83 67.78
N ILE A 4 29.00 -33.73 67.91
CA ILE A 4 29.82 -32.83 67.07
C ILE A 4 30.00 -33.39 65.65
N LYS A 5 30.06 -34.72 65.49
CA LYS A 5 30.15 -35.35 64.16
C LYS A 5 28.84 -35.24 63.40
N GLN A 6 27.69 -35.45 64.05
CA GLN A 6 26.38 -35.28 63.40
C GLN A 6 26.13 -33.83 62.95
N ASN A 7 26.48 -32.81 63.76
CA ASN A 7 26.34 -31.41 63.35
C ASN A 7 27.19 -31.05 62.12
N LYS A 8 28.42 -31.59 62.01
CA LYS A 8 29.28 -31.35 60.83
C LYS A 8 28.70 -31.98 59.56
N ILE A 9 28.15 -33.20 59.65
CA ILE A 9 27.46 -33.85 58.52
C ILE A 9 26.18 -33.09 58.13
N TRP A 10 25.40 -32.62 59.11
CA TRP A 10 24.18 -31.85 58.85
C TRP A 10 24.47 -30.52 58.15
N ILE A 11 25.50 -29.79 58.61
CA ILE A 11 25.93 -28.53 57.99
C ILE A 11 26.39 -28.76 56.54
N THR A 12 27.18 -29.81 56.28
CA THR A 12 27.64 -30.13 54.91
C THR A 12 26.48 -30.45 53.97
N ILE A 13 25.47 -31.20 54.43
CA ILE A 13 24.28 -31.53 53.63
C ILE A 13 23.47 -30.25 53.31
N VAL A 14 23.31 -29.36 54.29
CA VAL A 14 22.60 -28.08 54.08
C VAL A 14 23.33 -27.19 53.08
N VAL A 15 24.66 -27.10 53.17
CA VAL A 15 25.47 -26.28 52.24
C VAL A 15 25.39 -26.82 50.81
N ILE A 16 25.50 -28.14 50.61
CA ILE A 16 25.37 -28.75 49.29
C ILE A 16 23.95 -28.54 48.72
N GLY A 17 22.91 -28.65 49.56
CA GLY A 17 21.54 -28.38 49.16
C GLY A 17 21.32 -26.95 48.64
N ILE A 18 21.89 -25.95 49.32
CA ILE A 18 21.79 -24.54 48.89
C ILE A 18 22.46 -24.31 47.54
N ILE A 19 23.64 -24.93 47.30
CA ILE A 19 24.36 -24.79 46.03
C ILE A 19 23.55 -25.39 44.87
N VAL A 20 22.97 -26.58 45.07
CA VAL A 20 22.14 -27.25 44.05
C VAL A 20 20.90 -26.42 43.71
N ILE A 21 20.23 -25.83 44.73
CA ILE A 21 19.10 -24.93 44.52
C ILE A 21 19.51 -23.69 43.73
N GLY A 22 20.69 -23.13 44.00
CA GLY A 22 21.24 -21.98 43.26
C GLY A 22 21.44 -22.29 41.77
N ILE A 23 21.99 -23.45 41.43
CA ILE A 23 22.20 -23.89 40.04
C ILE A 23 20.86 -24.14 39.34
N LEU A 24 19.91 -24.80 40.01
CA LEU A 24 18.57 -25.05 39.48
C LEU A 24 17.81 -23.75 39.21
N LEU A 25 17.90 -22.76 40.11
CA LEU A 25 17.30 -21.44 39.90
C LEU A 25 17.94 -20.69 38.73
N ALA A 26 19.26 -20.80 38.53
CA ALA A 26 19.93 -20.19 37.38
C ALA A 26 19.49 -20.83 36.05
N MET A 27 19.37 -22.16 36.01
CA MET A 27 18.85 -22.88 34.85
C MET A 27 17.38 -22.54 34.55
N LEU A 28 16.55 -22.38 35.59
CA LEU A 28 15.14 -21.97 35.44
C LEU A 28 15.02 -20.56 34.85
N HIS A 29 15.90 -19.63 35.24
CA HIS A 29 15.95 -18.28 34.66
C HIS A 29 16.40 -18.30 33.18
N GLN A 30 17.37 -19.14 32.82
CA GLN A 30 17.79 -19.32 31.43
C GLN A 30 16.68 -19.97 30.57
N GLN A 31 15.95 -20.96 31.11
CA GLN A 31 14.79 -21.56 30.43
C GLN A 31 13.66 -20.57 30.20
N LYS A 32 13.41 -19.64 31.13
CA LYS A 32 12.37 -18.61 30.99
C LYS A 32 12.68 -17.62 29.86
N GLN A 33 13.96 -17.30 29.64
CA GLN A 33 14.38 -16.40 28.54
C GLN A 33 14.40 -17.08 27.17
N ASN A 34 14.67 -18.39 27.13
CA ASN A 34 14.63 -19.21 25.90
C ASN A 34 13.29 -19.93 25.67
N SER A 35 12.26 -19.60 26.45
CA SER A 35 10.91 -20.13 26.24
C SER A 35 10.33 -19.59 24.93
N PRO A 36 9.56 -20.40 24.17
CA PRO A 36 8.83 -19.93 22.98
C PRO A 36 8.00 -18.67 23.24
N GLU A 37 7.48 -18.50 24.46
CA GLU A 37 6.69 -17.34 24.89
C GLU A 37 7.52 -16.04 24.98
N ALA A 38 8.80 -16.12 25.37
CA ALA A 38 9.71 -14.99 25.44
C ALA A 38 10.22 -14.56 24.04
N GLN A 39 10.38 -15.52 23.11
CA GLN A 39 10.63 -15.19 21.70
C GLN A 39 9.37 -14.61 21.05
N SER A 40 8.18 -15.15 21.33
CA SER A 40 6.91 -14.65 20.79
C SER A 40 6.62 -13.21 21.18
N SER A 41 6.93 -12.81 22.42
CA SER A 41 6.78 -11.41 22.87
C SER A 41 7.79 -10.46 22.22
N SER A 42 9.00 -10.92 21.92
CA SER A 42 10.03 -10.17 21.18
C SER A 42 9.65 -9.98 19.71
N PHE A 43 9.09 -11.01 19.06
CA PHE A 43 8.53 -10.92 17.71
C PHE A 43 7.31 -9.98 17.65
N ALA A 44 6.39 -10.07 18.61
CA ALA A 44 5.23 -9.17 18.67
C ALA A 44 5.65 -7.71 18.89
N SER A 45 6.69 -7.47 19.69
CA SER A 45 7.22 -6.12 19.95
C SER A 45 7.96 -5.54 18.75
N SER A 46 8.77 -6.34 18.06
CA SER A 46 9.46 -5.93 16.82
C SER A 46 8.49 -5.71 15.66
N ALA A 47 7.45 -6.53 15.52
CA ALA A 47 6.37 -6.31 14.55
C ALA A 47 5.63 -4.99 14.84
N LYS A 48 5.24 -4.74 16.11
CA LYS A 48 4.61 -3.47 16.50
C LYS A 48 5.52 -2.25 16.26
N ALA A 49 6.81 -2.35 16.58
CA ALA A 49 7.77 -1.28 16.36
C ALA A 49 8.03 -1.01 14.87
N SER A 50 8.06 -2.06 14.05
CA SER A 50 8.17 -1.95 12.59
C SER A 50 6.93 -1.29 12.00
N SER A 51 5.72 -1.73 12.39
CA SER A 51 4.47 -1.12 11.96
C SER A 51 4.34 0.35 12.40
N ALA A 52 4.79 0.68 13.62
CA ALA A 52 4.82 2.07 14.08
C ALA A 52 5.79 2.91 13.24
N SER A 53 6.97 2.39 12.91
CA SER A 53 7.96 3.07 12.07
C SER A 53 7.45 3.32 10.65
N THR A 54 6.82 2.31 10.03
CA THR A 54 6.14 2.44 8.74
C THR A 54 5.05 3.51 8.78
N SER A 55 4.21 3.55 9.82
CA SER A 55 3.15 4.56 9.93
C SER A 55 3.66 6.00 10.03
N VAL A 56 4.85 6.22 10.62
CA VAL A 56 5.49 7.54 10.68
C VAL A 56 6.10 7.89 9.33
N GLN A 57 6.72 6.91 8.66
CA GLN A 57 7.28 7.08 7.32
C GLN A 57 6.19 7.39 6.29
N ASP A 58 5.07 6.69 6.32
CA ASP A 58 3.92 6.91 5.43
C ASP A 58 3.39 8.34 5.58
N LYS A 59 3.16 8.80 6.82
CA LYS A 59 2.73 10.18 7.07
C LYS A 59 3.74 11.23 6.62
N ASN A 60 5.03 10.94 6.72
CA ASN A 60 6.08 11.84 6.23
C ASN A 60 6.13 11.85 4.70
N ASN A 61 5.95 10.69 4.06
CA ASN A 61 5.86 10.55 2.61
C ASN A 61 4.64 11.29 2.07
N GLU A 62 3.45 11.10 2.63
CA GLU A 62 2.23 11.82 2.24
C GLU A 62 2.45 13.34 2.28
N LYS A 63 3.09 13.87 3.33
CA LYS A 63 3.43 15.30 3.43
C LYS A 63 4.43 15.74 2.35
N ALA A 64 5.43 14.91 2.05
CA ALA A 64 6.41 15.21 1.02
C ALA A 64 5.77 15.18 -0.39
N TYR A 65 4.93 14.19 -0.65
CA TYR A 65 4.17 14.02 -1.88
C TYR A 65 3.18 15.16 -2.09
N ALA A 66 2.45 15.59 -1.06
CA ALA A 66 1.57 16.75 -1.15
C ALA A 66 2.32 18.04 -1.49
N LYS A 67 3.48 18.28 -0.88
CA LYS A 67 4.35 19.43 -1.22
C LYS A 67 4.85 19.37 -2.66
N LYS A 68 5.12 18.17 -3.17
CA LYS A 68 5.59 17.94 -4.53
C LYS A 68 4.46 18.13 -5.55
N ALA A 69 3.33 17.46 -5.34
CA ALA A 69 2.13 17.55 -6.17
C ALA A 69 1.65 19.01 -6.31
N ALA A 70 1.74 19.81 -5.24
CA ALA A 70 1.38 21.23 -5.27
C ALA A 70 2.25 22.09 -6.22
N LYS A 71 3.44 21.63 -6.60
CA LYS A 71 4.35 22.32 -7.54
C LYS A 71 4.29 21.77 -8.96
N MET A 72 3.63 20.63 -9.16
CA MET A 72 3.52 19.98 -10.45
C MET A 72 2.31 20.51 -11.21
N SER A 73 2.49 20.73 -12.50
CA SER A 73 1.43 21.07 -13.43
C SER A 73 1.01 19.85 -14.24
N GLY A 74 -0.22 19.85 -14.72
CA GLY A 74 -0.75 18.81 -15.60
C GLY A 74 -2.01 18.17 -15.05
N HIS A 75 -2.79 17.63 -15.97
CA HIS A 75 -3.97 16.84 -15.69
C HIS A 75 -3.57 15.38 -15.51
N VAL A 76 -4.32 14.64 -14.70
CA VAL A 76 -4.07 13.22 -14.43
C VAL A 76 -5.30 12.42 -14.83
N LEU A 77 -5.10 11.30 -15.50
CA LEU A 77 -6.14 10.35 -15.84
C LEU A 77 -5.68 8.94 -15.46
N GLU A 78 -6.53 8.23 -14.73
CA GLU A 78 -6.30 6.81 -14.48
C GLU A 78 -6.84 5.98 -15.66
N ILE A 79 -6.05 5.03 -16.15
CA ILE A 79 -6.47 4.06 -17.16
C ILE A 79 -6.01 2.68 -16.71
N ASN A 80 -6.96 1.76 -16.54
CA ASN A 80 -6.70 0.37 -16.14
C ASN A 80 -5.87 0.27 -14.84
N GLY A 81 -6.22 1.07 -13.82
CA GLY A 81 -5.56 1.07 -12.51
C GLY A 81 -4.13 1.64 -12.52
N LYS A 82 -3.79 2.47 -13.51
CA LYS A 82 -2.50 3.16 -13.62
C LYS A 82 -2.73 4.61 -13.97
N GLU A 83 -1.92 5.49 -13.41
CA GLU A 83 -2.06 6.93 -13.54
C GLU A 83 -1.16 7.48 -14.64
N TYR A 84 -1.73 8.33 -15.48
CA TYR A 84 -1.04 8.98 -16.59
C TYR A 84 -1.28 10.48 -16.57
N PHE A 85 -0.27 11.24 -16.99
CA PHE A 85 -0.49 12.60 -17.43
C PHE A 85 -1.34 12.57 -18.70
N THR A 86 -2.34 13.45 -18.74
CA THR A 86 -3.14 13.68 -19.94
C THR A 86 -2.99 15.13 -20.40
N SER A 87 -2.92 15.32 -21.72
CA SER A 87 -3.01 16.65 -22.33
C SER A 87 -4.46 17.12 -22.50
N TRP A 88 -5.45 16.26 -22.25
CA TRP A 88 -6.86 16.58 -22.47
C TRP A 88 -7.43 17.40 -21.32
N THR A 89 -8.16 18.43 -21.69
CA THR A 89 -9.00 19.22 -20.81
C THR A 89 -10.42 18.65 -20.79
N LYS A 90 -11.26 19.15 -19.87
CA LYS A 90 -12.70 18.82 -19.85
C LYS A 90 -13.38 19.02 -21.21
N ALA A 91 -13.04 20.08 -21.93
CA ALA A 91 -13.64 20.35 -23.24
C ALA A 91 -13.26 19.29 -24.28
N ASP A 92 -12.04 18.77 -24.24
CA ASP A 92 -11.56 17.73 -25.16
C ASP A 92 -12.32 16.43 -24.92
N PHE A 93 -12.52 16.03 -23.66
CA PHE A 93 -13.35 14.86 -23.32
C PHE A 93 -14.77 15.01 -23.85
N GLN A 94 -15.44 16.13 -23.58
CA GLN A 94 -16.81 16.34 -24.03
C GLN A 94 -16.93 16.34 -25.55
N LYS A 95 -15.98 16.97 -26.25
CA LYS A 95 -15.93 16.99 -27.72
C LYS A 95 -15.76 15.58 -28.27
N TRP A 96 -14.83 14.81 -27.72
CA TRP A 96 -14.61 13.42 -28.12
C TRP A 96 -15.85 12.57 -27.89
N ALA A 97 -16.43 12.61 -26.70
CA ALA A 97 -17.58 11.78 -26.35
C ALA A 97 -18.79 12.06 -27.25
N ASN A 98 -19.06 13.33 -27.57
CA ASN A 98 -20.11 13.71 -28.51
C ASN A 98 -19.82 13.22 -29.93
N SER A 99 -18.57 13.37 -30.39
CA SER A 99 -18.16 12.87 -31.72
C SER A 99 -18.28 11.35 -31.80
N TYR A 100 -17.77 10.64 -30.80
CA TYR A 100 -17.83 9.19 -30.70
C TYR A 100 -19.28 8.69 -30.69
N MET A 101 -20.15 9.27 -29.85
CA MET A 101 -21.56 8.86 -29.76
C MET A 101 -22.39 9.20 -31.01
N SER A 102 -21.91 10.13 -31.86
CA SER A 102 -22.53 10.43 -33.15
C SER A 102 -22.21 9.41 -34.26
N MET A 103 -21.18 8.59 -34.08
CA MET A 103 -20.87 7.48 -34.98
C MET A 103 -21.96 6.40 -34.90
N ASN A 104 -22.19 5.70 -36.00
CA ASN A 104 -23.07 4.53 -35.99
C ASN A 104 -22.47 3.41 -35.12
N LEU A 105 -23.31 2.45 -34.71
CA LEU A 105 -22.91 1.41 -33.77
C LEU A 105 -21.81 0.50 -34.32
N ASP A 106 -21.92 0.11 -35.59
CA ASP A 106 -20.95 -0.78 -36.26
C ASP A 106 -19.54 -0.14 -36.32
N ASP A 107 -19.46 1.15 -36.62
CA ASP A 107 -18.20 1.89 -36.67
C ASP A 107 -17.55 2.05 -35.29
N ARG A 108 -18.35 2.12 -34.22
CA ARG A 108 -17.84 2.17 -32.85
C ARG A 108 -17.34 0.82 -32.37
N HIS A 109 -18.05 -0.25 -32.72
CA HIS A 109 -17.78 -1.59 -32.19
C HIS A 109 -16.68 -2.33 -32.94
N LYS A 110 -16.29 -1.86 -34.13
CA LYS A 110 -15.20 -2.44 -34.92
C LYS A 110 -13.87 -2.59 -34.16
N ASP A 111 -13.20 -3.72 -34.37
CA ASP A 111 -11.84 -3.94 -33.89
C ASP A 111 -10.86 -2.85 -34.38
N GLY A 112 -9.95 -2.41 -33.50
CA GLY A 112 -8.96 -1.37 -33.80
C GLY A 112 -9.40 0.06 -33.49
N VAL A 113 -10.67 0.28 -33.11
CA VAL A 113 -11.14 1.57 -32.61
C VAL A 113 -10.56 1.80 -31.21
N LYS A 114 -9.70 2.81 -31.09
CA LYS A 114 -8.98 3.10 -29.85
C LYS A 114 -8.83 4.59 -29.60
N GLU A 115 -8.69 4.94 -28.34
CA GLU A 115 -8.42 6.31 -27.89
C GLU A 115 -7.38 6.31 -26.76
N SER A 116 -6.48 7.28 -26.82
CA SER A 116 -5.43 7.50 -25.82
C SER A 116 -5.83 8.48 -24.73
N PHE A 117 -6.83 9.32 -24.99
CA PHE A 117 -7.24 10.43 -24.13
C PHE A 117 -6.06 11.35 -23.80
N GLY A 118 -5.14 11.54 -24.74
CA GLY A 118 -3.94 12.36 -24.56
C GLY A 118 -2.91 11.79 -23.59
N THR A 119 -2.96 10.48 -23.32
CA THR A 119 -1.99 9.76 -22.48
C THR A 119 -1.05 8.89 -23.33
N SER A 120 -0.05 8.28 -22.71
CA SER A 120 0.84 7.30 -23.36
C SER A 120 0.28 5.88 -23.48
N THR A 121 -0.96 5.64 -23.00
CA THR A 121 -1.66 4.37 -23.14
C THR A 121 -2.93 4.54 -23.97
N THR A 122 -3.49 3.45 -24.46
CA THR A 122 -4.76 3.45 -25.20
C THR A 122 -5.78 2.51 -24.57
N ILE A 123 -7.06 2.86 -24.74
CA ILE A 123 -8.21 1.99 -24.54
C ILE A 123 -8.72 1.61 -25.92
N GLU A 124 -8.99 0.34 -26.14
CA GLU A 124 -9.38 -0.21 -27.44
C GLU A 124 -10.66 -1.03 -27.30
N ASN A 125 -11.56 -0.87 -28.26
CA ASN A 125 -12.71 -1.73 -28.42
C ASN A 125 -12.32 -3.02 -29.14
N SER A 126 -13.05 -4.09 -28.85
CA SER A 126 -12.95 -5.33 -29.60
C SER A 126 -14.33 -5.91 -29.89
N ASP A 127 -14.68 -5.98 -31.16
CA ASP A 127 -15.84 -6.72 -31.68
C ASP A 127 -15.65 -8.21 -31.44
N THR A 128 -14.44 -8.71 -31.73
CA THR A 128 -14.08 -10.12 -31.55
C THR A 128 -14.31 -10.62 -30.11
N GLN A 129 -14.08 -9.77 -29.11
CA GLN A 129 -14.29 -10.09 -27.69
C GLN A 129 -15.60 -9.53 -27.12
N MET A 130 -16.39 -8.81 -27.93
CA MET A 130 -17.58 -8.07 -27.51
C MET A 130 -17.31 -7.10 -26.33
N LEU A 131 -16.16 -6.44 -26.36
CA LEU A 131 -15.71 -5.49 -25.33
C LEU A 131 -15.66 -4.07 -25.90
N TYR A 132 -16.54 -3.19 -25.43
CA TYR A 132 -16.65 -1.81 -25.92
C TYR A 132 -16.42 -0.78 -24.81
N PRO A 133 -15.23 -0.73 -24.18
CA PRO A 133 -14.94 0.21 -23.10
C PRO A 133 -15.14 1.68 -23.50
N LEU A 134 -14.90 2.06 -24.77
CA LEU A 134 -15.08 3.43 -25.23
C LEU A 134 -16.56 3.87 -25.21
N ASP A 135 -17.51 2.95 -25.39
CA ASP A 135 -18.95 3.25 -25.21
C ASP A 135 -19.27 3.64 -23.77
N ASN A 136 -18.66 2.95 -22.80
CA ASN A 136 -18.87 3.26 -21.37
C ASN A 136 -18.25 4.61 -21.02
N TRP A 137 -17.02 4.87 -21.49
CA TRP A 137 -16.35 6.15 -21.30
C TRP A 137 -17.12 7.30 -21.93
N ALA A 138 -17.58 7.16 -23.17
CA ALA A 138 -18.32 8.21 -23.85
C ALA A 138 -19.64 8.53 -23.14
N LYS A 139 -20.40 7.52 -22.71
CA LYS A 139 -21.65 7.72 -21.94
C LYS A 139 -21.38 8.42 -20.61
N GLU A 140 -20.35 8.01 -19.88
CA GLU A 140 -19.97 8.65 -18.63
C GLU A 140 -19.59 10.13 -18.84
N ILE A 141 -18.79 10.42 -19.88
CA ILE A 141 -18.39 11.79 -20.21
C ILE A 141 -19.59 12.63 -20.65
N GLN A 142 -20.57 12.06 -21.36
CA GLN A 142 -21.80 12.80 -21.69
C GLN A 142 -22.61 13.18 -20.44
N ASP A 143 -22.62 12.32 -19.42
CA ASP A 143 -23.34 12.56 -18.16
C ASP A 143 -22.60 13.55 -17.24
N LYS A 144 -21.30 13.34 -17.02
CA LYS A 144 -20.50 14.07 -16.01
C LYS A 144 -19.60 15.16 -16.59
N GLY A 145 -19.35 15.12 -17.89
CA GLY A 145 -18.43 16.02 -18.60
C GLY A 145 -16.97 15.54 -18.65
N THR A 146 -16.55 14.63 -17.78
CA THR A 146 -15.21 13.99 -17.78
C THR A 146 -15.33 12.55 -17.26
N PRO A 147 -14.33 11.70 -17.49
CA PRO A 147 -14.20 10.42 -16.76
C PRO A 147 -14.16 10.66 -15.24
N SER A 148 -14.71 9.75 -14.43
CA SER A 148 -14.66 9.90 -12.95
C SER A 148 -13.25 9.87 -12.37
N ASN A 149 -12.31 9.30 -13.11
CA ASN A 149 -10.92 9.13 -12.72
C ASN A 149 -9.99 10.16 -13.40
N TYR A 150 -10.57 11.27 -13.87
CA TYR A 150 -9.85 12.45 -14.33
C TYR A 150 -9.69 13.46 -13.19
N PHE A 151 -8.49 14.04 -13.09
CA PHE A 151 -8.15 15.09 -12.13
C PHE A 151 -7.59 16.28 -12.88
N ASN A 152 -8.11 17.47 -12.58
CA ASN A 152 -7.69 18.67 -13.28
C ASN A 152 -6.28 19.11 -12.91
N THR A 153 -5.76 18.67 -11.76
CA THR A 153 -4.38 18.93 -11.34
C THR A 153 -3.76 17.74 -10.60
N VAL A 154 -2.43 17.61 -10.66
CA VAL A 154 -1.68 16.65 -9.83
C VAL A 154 -1.96 16.83 -8.33
N LYS A 155 -2.17 18.08 -7.88
CA LYS A 155 -2.53 18.39 -6.50
C LYS A 155 -3.88 17.81 -6.10
N GLU A 156 -4.87 17.90 -6.98
CA GLU A 156 -6.20 17.33 -6.75
C GLU A 156 -6.13 15.81 -6.67
N PHE A 157 -5.43 15.18 -7.61
CA PHE A 157 -5.16 13.75 -7.60
C PHE A 157 -4.49 13.30 -6.27
N ASN A 158 -3.38 13.92 -5.88
CA ASN A 158 -2.69 13.55 -4.64
C ASN A 158 -3.54 13.79 -3.38
N LYS A 159 -4.44 14.77 -3.37
CA LYS A 159 -5.37 14.95 -2.24
C LYS A 159 -6.30 13.74 -2.06
N GLN A 160 -6.71 13.12 -3.16
CA GLN A 160 -7.54 11.91 -3.13
C GLN A 160 -6.71 10.64 -2.89
N TYR A 161 -5.47 10.61 -3.37
CA TYR A 161 -4.53 9.49 -3.23
C TYR A 161 -3.20 9.94 -2.60
N PRO A 162 -3.19 10.27 -1.29
CA PRO A 162 -2.04 10.91 -0.64
C PRO A 162 -0.79 10.03 -0.58
N GLY A 163 -0.97 8.70 -0.59
CA GLY A 163 0.12 7.73 -0.58
C GLY A 163 0.81 7.50 -1.93
N VAL A 164 0.24 8.01 -3.03
CA VAL A 164 0.85 7.86 -4.37
C VAL A 164 1.93 8.92 -4.55
N ASN A 165 3.14 8.47 -4.88
CA ASN A 165 4.23 9.38 -5.23
C ASN A 165 3.93 10.05 -6.57
N PRO A 166 3.87 11.39 -6.65
CA PRO A 166 3.58 12.10 -7.90
C PRO A 166 4.57 11.83 -9.05
N ASP A 167 5.78 11.34 -8.75
CA ASP A 167 6.73 10.93 -9.80
C ASP A 167 6.34 9.64 -10.52
N ASP A 168 5.51 8.81 -9.89
CA ASP A 168 5.11 7.52 -10.45
C ASP A 168 4.00 7.68 -11.52
N ILE A 169 3.42 8.88 -11.62
CA ILE A 169 2.47 9.24 -12.68
C ILE A 169 3.19 9.18 -14.02
N LYS A 170 2.68 8.35 -14.93
CA LYS A 170 3.33 8.07 -16.20
C LYS A 170 3.16 9.20 -17.18
N LYS A 171 4.20 9.45 -17.98
CA LYS A 171 4.16 10.38 -19.11
C LYS A 171 3.78 9.65 -20.38
#